data_AF-A0A954R5M9-F1
#
_entry.id   AF-A0A954R5M9-F1
#
_cell.length_a   1.000
_cell.length_b   1.000
_cell.length_c   1.000
_cell.angle_alpha   90.00
_cell.angle_beta   90.00
_cell.angle_gamma   90.00
#
_symmetry.space_group_name_H-M   'P 1'
#
loop_
_entity.id
_entity.type
_entity.pdbx_description
1 polymer ?
#
loop_
_entity_poly.entity_id
_entity_poly.type
_entity_poly.pdbx_seq_one_letter_code
_entity_poly.pdbx_strand_id
1 'polypeptide(L)'
;EKISPDHPIWFAESRVTPQDLPSDAWLYGVQTCCRLGVVYSPISLSCRWQLNQPYGVKPEFTAAVQKDLDVSTKIGINVVSYATGRELKQKLDSVTVLEEVRNQLPTDRGLFVLPKLQHNAGADDAARAIPNLMQWLDKESPFQISGERRMIDINPESLAQYPVVFMHGRGELQLSELQRVALRNYFKNGGFLFADAICADEAFASSFRREMALVLGEPFEILPATHPLLTRDFYGFDIRQVNVIDPDLSGDSIVAAQRRIAPRLEVGRVDNRIAVVFSPLDISCALESRHSLQCHGYVREDAARIGINIILFALQQE
;
A
#
# COMPACT_ATOMS: atom_id res chain seq x y z
N GLU A 1 -19.34 -9.84 3.20
CA GLU A 1 -19.13 -10.60 4.46
C GLU A 1 -19.41 -9.75 5.69
N LYS A 2 -19.51 -10.36 6.88
CA LYS A 2 -19.58 -9.61 8.15
C LYS A 2 -18.24 -8.91 8.36
N ILE A 3 -18.27 -7.60 8.58
CA ILE A 3 -17.05 -6.84 8.86
C ILE A 3 -16.55 -7.21 10.27
N SER A 4 -15.26 -7.52 10.39
CA SER A 4 -14.63 -7.82 11.69
C SER A 4 -14.84 -6.66 12.69
N PRO A 5 -15.08 -6.92 13.99
CA PRO A 5 -15.15 -5.88 15.03
C PRO A 5 -13.89 -5.00 15.08
N ASP A 6 -12.74 -5.54 14.69
CA ASP A 6 -11.45 -4.84 14.69
C ASP A 6 -11.23 -3.98 13.43
N HIS A 7 -12.19 -3.97 12.49
CA HIS A 7 -12.04 -3.19 11.27
C HIS A 7 -12.19 -1.68 11.53
N PRO A 8 -11.30 -0.83 10.98
CA PRO A 8 -11.32 0.63 11.09
C PRO A 8 -12.66 1.35 10.91
N ILE A 9 -13.58 0.78 10.12
CA ILE A 9 -14.93 1.33 9.94
C ILE A 9 -15.71 1.49 11.26
N TRP A 10 -15.32 0.76 12.31
CA TRP A 10 -15.94 0.81 13.63
C TRP A 10 -15.40 1.95 14.50
N PHE A 11 -14.24 2.53 14.19
CA PHE A 11 -13.57 3.53 15.04
C PHE A 11 -12.75 4.57 14.24
N ALA A 12 -13.05 4.76 12.95
CA ALA A 12 -12.34 5.72 12.10
C ALA A 12 -12.47 7.17 12.60
N GLU A 13 -13.62 7.54 13.17
CA GLU A 13 -13.84 8.81 13.89
C GLU A 13 -14.05 8.58 15.38
N SER A 14 -15.07 7.81 15.70
CA SER A 14 -15.53 7.55 17.05
C SER A 14 -15.77 6.06 17.23
N ARG A 15 -15.31 5.49 18.34
CA ARG A 15 -15.49 4.08 18.64
C ARG A 15 -16.98 3.69 18.73
N VAL A 16 -17.35 2.69 17.94
CA VAL A 16 -18.61 1.96 17.93
C VAL A 16 -18.26 0.49 17.81
N THR A 17 -18.96 -0.39 18.50
CA THR A 17 -18.75 -1.84 18.37
C THR A 17 -19.98 -2.51 17.77
N PRO A 18 -19.86 -3.72 17.20
CA PRO A 18 -21.03 -4.47 16.76
C PRO A 18 -22.08 -4.69 17.87
N GLN A 19 -21.67 -4.69 19.14
CA GLN A 19 -22.56 -4.82 20.30
C GLN A 19 -23.40 -3.56 20.59
N ASP A 20 -23.04 -2.42 19.99
CA ASP A 20 -23.82 -1.19 20.10
C ASP A 20 -25.02 -1.16 19.14
N LEU A 21 -25.07 -2.08 18.18
CA LEU A 21 -26.19 -2.25 17.27
C LEU A 21 -27.35 -3.04 17.90
N PRO A 22 -28.58 -2.91 17.38
CA PRO A 22 -29.69 -3.78 17.77
C PRO A 22 -29.32 -5.27 17.65
N SER A 23 -29.88 -6.11 18.52
CA SER A 23 -29.69 -7.56 18.47
C SER A 23 -30.01 -8.07 17.07
N ASP A 24 -29.06 -8.80 16.47
CA ASP A 24 -29.07 -9.36 15.10
C ASP A 24 -28.61 -8.42 13.96
N ALA A 25 -28.29 -7.15 14.24
CA ALA A 25 -27.73 -6.25 13.24
C ALA A 25 -26.20 -6.34 13.16
N TRP A 26 -25.66 -6.19 11.94
CA TRP A 26 -24.22 -6.19 11.69
C TRP A 26 -23.90 -5.35 10.46
N LEU A 27 -22.71 -4.73 10.38
CA LEU A 27 -22.25 -4.08 9.15
C LEU A 27 -21.58 -5.09 8.22
N TYR A 28 -22.03 -5.14 6.98
CA TYR A 28 -21.47 -6.01 5.97
C TYR A 28 -20.63 -5.21 4.99
N GLY A 29 -19.69 -5.86 4.33
CA GLY A 29 -19.00 -5.22 3.24
C GLY A 29 -18.29 -6.16 2.29
N VAL A 30 -17.72 -5.55 1.27
CA VAL A 30 -16.90 -6.21 0.25
C VAL A 30 -15.53 -5.54 0.27
N GLN A 31 -14.50 -6.35 0.51
CA GLN A 31 -13.13 -5.89 0.47
C GLN A 31 -12.56 -6.05 -0.94
N THR A 32 -11.73 -5.09 -1.34
CA THR A 32 -10.90 -5.15 -2.53
C THR A 32 -9.49 -4.83 -2.07
N CYS A 33 -8.55 -5.77 -2.21
CA CYS A 33 -7.25 -5.69 -1.55
C CYS A 33 -7.41 -5.51 -0.03
N CYS A 34 -6.77 -4.50 0.52
CA CYS A 34 -6.78 -4.10 1.92
C CYS A 34 -7.68 -2.87 2.12
N ARG A 35 -8.80 -2.79 1.41
CA ARG A 35 -9.80 -1.73 1.57
C ARG A 35 -11.21 -2.28 1.53
N LEU A 36 -12.07 -1.76 2.39
CA LEU A 36 -13.50 -1.95 2.31
C LEU A 36 -14.10 -1.04 1.22
N GLY A 37 -14.43 -1.62 0.07
CA GLY A 37 -14.96 -0.88 -1.08
C GLY A 37 -16.46 -0.63 -0.99
N VAL A 38 -17.19 -1.57 -0.36
CA VAL A 38 -18.65 -1.47 -0.16
C VAL A 38 -18.96 -1.69 1.31
N VAL A 39 -19.84 -0.83 1.86
CA VAL A 39 -20.41 -0.98 3.20
C VAL A 39 -21.92 -1.07 3.08
N TYR A 40 -22.50 -2.09 3.70
CA TYR A 40 -23.93 -2.32 3.77
C TYR A 40 -24.37 -2.40 5.23
N SER A 41 -25.39 -1.62 5.59
CA SER A 41 -26.04 -1.68 6.88
C SER A 41 -27.47 -2.18 6.70
N PRO A 42 -27.90 -3.25 7.38
CA PRO A 42 -29.28 -3.74 7.34
C PRO A 42 -30.23 -2.85 8.15
N ILE A 43 -29.69 -1.99 9.03
CA ILE A 43 -30.47 -0.99 9.76
C ILE A 43 -30.52 0.32 8.98
N SER A 44 -31.68 0.97 8.97
CA SER A 44 -31.81 2.29 8.35
C SER A 44 -31.05 3.35 9.15
N LEU A 45 -29.86 3.72 8.65
CA LEU A 45 -29.06 4.80 9.20
C LEU A 45 -29.69 6.17 8.89
N SER A 46 -30.19 6.36 7.67
CA SER A 46 -30.76 7.63 7.21
C SER A 46 -32.01 8.04 7.99
N CYS A 47 -32.90 7.10 8.31
CA CYS A 47 -34.06 7.40 9.16
C CYS A 47 -33.64 7.87 10.55
N ARG A 48 -32.56 7.31 11.09
CA ARG A 48 -32.04 7.70 12.41
C ARG A 48 -31.32 9.04 12.37
N TRP A 49 -30.58 9.34 11.31
CA TRP A 49 -29.98 10.67 11.11
C TRP A 49 -31.06 11.76 11.03
N GLN A 50 -32.19 11.49 10.38
CA GLN A 50 -33.32 12.43 10.31
C GLN A 50 -33.89 12.75 11.70
N LEU A 51 -33.85 11.79 12.63
CA LEU A 51 -34.32 11.94 14.00
C LEU A 51 -33.26 12.56 14.93
N ASN A 52 -31.96 12.39 14.62
CA ASN A 52 -30.85 12.91 15.42
C ASN A 52 -30.34 14.26 14.92
N GLN A 53 -31.23 15.23 14.75
CA GLN A 53 -30.83 16.53 14.19
C GLN A 53 -29.92 17.31 15.14
N PRO A 54 -28.79 17.87 14.66
CA PRO A 54 -27.88 18.64 15.50
C PRO A 54 -28.48 19.97 15.97
N TYR A 55 -29.43 20.53 15.19
CA TYR A 55 -30.04 21.83 15.42
C TYR A 55 -31.58 21.74 15.39
N GLY A 56 -32.25 22.73 15.99
CA GLY A 56 -33.71 22.80 16.04
C GLY A 56 -34.32 22.16 17.29
N VAL A 57 -35.65 22.01 17.29
CA VAL A 57 -36.39 21.37 18.39
C VAL A 57 -36.12 19.88 18.37
N LYS A 58 -35.47 19.38 19.41
CA LYS A 58 -35.19 17.94 19.57
C LYS A 58 -36.38 17.26 20.23
N PRO A 59 -36.95 16.19 19.62
CA PRO A 59 -37.92 15.35 20.31
C PRO A 59 -37.28 14.72 21.55
N GLU A 60 -38.02 14.59 22.65
CA GLU A 60 -37.56 13.82 23.80
C GLU A 60 -37.71 12.32 23.53
N PHE A 61 -36.59 11.61 23.55
CA PHE A 61 -36.53 10.17 23.38
C PHE A 61 -36.11 9.49 24.67
N THR A 62 -36.44 8.20 24.82
CA THR A 62 -35.87 7.39 25.90
C THR A 62 -34.37 7.26 25.72
N ALA A 63 -33.63 7.01 26.82
CA ALA A 63 -32.17 6.84 26.77
C ALA A 63 -31.73 5.75 25.78
N ALA A 64 -32.52 4.68 25.63
CA ALA A 64 -32.26 3.60 24.68
C ALA A 64 -32.37 4.07 23.22
N VAL A 65 -33.42 4.84 22.90
CA VAL A 65 -33.61 5.39 21.55
C VAL A 65 -32.52 6.42 21.24
N GLN A 66 -32.21 7.32 22.18
CA GLN A 66 -31.14 8.30 21.97
C GLN A 66 -29.78 7.62 21.73
N LYS A 67 -29.47 6.56 22.47
CA LYS A 67 -28.26 5.75 22.23
C LYS A 67 -28.22 5.19 20.81
N ASP A 68 -29.32 4.61 20.32
CA ASP A 68 -29.40 4.03 18.96
C ASP A 68 -29.23 5.11 17.85
N LEU A 69 -29.79 6.31 18.07
CA LEU A 69 -29.62 7.47 17.20
C LEU A 69 -28.15 7.93 17.15
N ASP A 70 -27.50 8.02 18.30
CA ASP A 70 -26.10 8.45 18.41
C ASP A 70 -25.15 7.42 17.79
N VAL A 71 -25.37 6.13 18.05
CA VAL A 71 -24.60 5.02 17.43
C VAL A 71 -24.71 5.08 15.91
N SER A 72 -25.92 5.25 15.37
CA SER A 72 -26.13 5.29 13.91
C SER A 72 -25.52 6.53 13.27
N THR A 73 -25.49 7.66 13.98
CA THR A 73 -24.81 8.88 13.55
C THR A 73 -23.29 8.65 13.51
N LYS A 74 -22.72 8.06 14.57
CA LYS A 74 -21.29 7.70 14.63
C LYS A 74 -20.88 6.72 13.53
N ILE A 75 -21.72 5.73 13.21
CA ILE A 75 -21.47 4.81 12.09
C ILE A 75 -21.38 5.60 10.77
N GLY A 76 -22.31 6.51 10.50
CA GLY A 76 -22.27 7.35 9.31
C GLY A 76 -20.98 8.17 9.22
N ILE A 77 -20.59 8.82 10.32
CA ILE A 77 -19.36 9.62 10.40
C ILE A 77 -18.12 8.74 10.22
N ASN A 78 -18.07 7.55 10.84
CA ASN A 78 -16.97 6.61 10.65
C ASN A 78 -16.87 6.14 9.20
N VAL A 79 -18.00 5.81 8.55
CA VAL A 79 -18.03 5.40 7.13
C VAL A 79 -17.46 6.50 6.24
N VAL A 80 -17.87 7.75 6.44
CA VAL A 80 -17.35 8.89 5.67
C VAL A 80 -15.86 9.12 5.97
N SER A 81 -15.47 9.11 7.25
CA SER A 81 -14.09 9.33 7.69
C SER A 81 -13.15 8.26 7.16
N TYR A 82 -13.58 7.01 7.20
CA TYR A 82 -12.88 5.87 6.60
C TYR A 82 -12.75 6.02 5.08
N ALA A 83 -13.85 6.34 4.39
CA ALA A 83 -13.86 6.44 2.93
C ALA A 83 -12.99 7.59 2.39
N THR A 84 -12.86 8.66 3.18
CA THR A 84 -12.16 9.91 2.81
C THR A 84 -10.78 10.04 3.44
N GLY A 85 -10.40 9.18 4.39
CA GLY A 85 -9.19 9.40 5.17
C GLY A 85 -9.19 10.71 5.97
N ARG A 86 -10.36 11.32 6.19
CA ARG A 86 -10.56 12.70 6.70
C ARG A 86 -10.01 13.81 5.82
N GLU A 87 -9.73 13.51 4.56
CA GLU A 87 -9.34 14.49 3.55
C GLU A 87 -10.50 14.69 2.57
N LEU A 88 -11.09 15.89 2.59
CA LEU A 88 -12.09 16.26 1.61
C LEU A 88 -11.41 16.55 0.28
N LYS A 89 -11.75 15.78 -0.77
CA LYS A 89 -11.38 16.14 -2.15
C LYS A 89 -11.96 17.50 -2.47
N GLN A 90 -11.15 18.42 -2.97
CA GLN A 90 -11.69 19.66 -3.50
C GLN A 90 -12.37 19.37 -4.82
N LYS A 91 -13.50 20.05 -5.09
CA LYS A 91 -14.25 19.89 -6.35
C LYS A 91 -13.41 20.22 -7.60
N LEU A 92 -12.31 20.95 -7.41
CA LEU A 92 -11.36 21.34 -8.45
C LEU A 92 -10.09 20.49 -8.47
N ASP A 93 -9.97 19.48 -7.58
CA ASP A 93 -8.87 18.53 -7.68
C ASP A 93 -8.97 17.85 -9.04
N SER A 94 -7.95 18.03 -9.86
CA SER A 94 -7.86 17.35 -11.15
C SER A 94 -7.97 15.85 -10.89
N VAL A 95 -9.07 15.24 -11.32
CA VAL A 95 -9.07 13.80 -11.53
C VAL A 95 -8.05 13.60 -12.62
N THR A 96 -6.86 13.13 -12.26
CA THR A 96 -5.96 12.51 -13.24
C THR A 96 -6.69 11.24 -13.65
N VAL A 97 -7.66 11.41 -14.56
CA VAL A 97 -8.07 10.35 -15.45
C VAL A 97 -6.74 9.91 -16.04
N LEU A 98 -6.45 8.62 -15.95
CA LEU A 98 -5.42 8.06 -16.80
C LEU A 98 -5.89 8.42 -18.20
N GLU A 99 -5.38 9.52 -18.77
CA GLU A 99 -5.34 9.64 -20.22
C GLU A 99 -4.86 8.29 -20.66
N GLU A 100 -5.70 7.60 -21.43
CA GLU A 100 -5.43 6.27 -21.96
C GLU A 100 -3.94 6.20 -22.18
N VAL A 101 -3.28 5.34 -21.39
CA VAL A 101 -1.83 5.13 -21.41
C VAL A 101 -1.45 5.31 -22.85
N ARG A 102 -0.76 6.43 -23.19
CA ARG A 102 -0.43 6.74 -24.58
C ARG A 102 0.02 5.42 -25.15
N ASN A 103 -0.68 4.91 -26.16
CA ASN A 103 -0.33 3.67 -26.84
C ASN A 103 1.03 3.92 -27.52
N GLN A 104 2.09 4.03 -26.73
CA GLN A 104 3.46 4.08 -27.15
C GLN A 104 3.75 2.62 -27.47
N LEU A 105 3.75 2.35 -28.77
CA LEU A 105 4.15 1.06 -29.30
C LEU A 105 5.49 0.67 -28.66
N PRO A 106 5.71 -0.61 -28.29
CA PRO A 106 6.88 -1.07 -27.51
C PRO A 106 8.25 -0.98 -28.23
N THR A 107 8.46 0.00 -29.11
CA THR A 107 9.63 0.13 -29.97
C THR A 107 10.50 1.36 -29.69
N ASP A 108 10.14 2.22 -28.74
CA ASP A 108 10.95 3.39 -28.42
C ASP A 108 12.09 3.03 -27.45
N ARG A 109 13.31 3.03 -27.98
CA ARG A 109 14.54 2.99 -27.16
C ARG A 109 14.47 4.13 -26.14
N GLY A 110 14.64 3.80 -24.85
CA GLY A 110 14.66 4.79 -23.77
C GLY A 110 13.44 4.81 -22.84
N LEU A 111 12.43 3.94 -23.08
CA LEU A 111 11.28 3.80 -22.19
C LEU A 111 11.60 2.88 -20.99
N PHE A 112 11.52 3.41 -19.77
CA PHE A 112 11.62 2.60 -18.55
C PHE A 112 10.26 1.98 -18.19
N VAL A 113 10.26 0.66 -17.95
CA VAL A 113 9.08 -0.11 -17.52
C VAL A 113 9.46 -0.87 -16.26
N LEU A 114 8.60 -0.80 -15.23
CA LEU A 114 8.76 -1.55 -13.99
C LEU A 114 7.70 -2.67 -13.91
N PRO A 115 8.00 -3.88 -14.42
CA PRO A 115 7.03 -4.98 -14.39
C PRO A 115 6.92 -5.60 -13.00
N LYS A 116 5.73 -6.12 -12.69
CA LYS A 116 5.41 -6.87 -11.48
C LYS A 116 5.64 -8.36 -11.74
N LEU A 117 6.36 -9.03 -10.84
CA LEU A 117 6.55 -10.48 -10.90
C LEU A 117 5.27 -11.20 -10.48
N GLN A 118 4.84 -12.19 -11.26
CA GLN A 118 3.72 -13.06 -10.92
C GLN A 118 4.15 -14.10 -9.86
N HIS A 119 3.37 -14.22 -8.79
CA HIS A 119 3.57 -15.21 -7.72
C HIS A 119 2.24 -15.56 -7.01
N ASN A 120 2.31 -16.51 -6.07
CA ASN A 120 1.16 -17.10 -5.37
C ASN A 120 0.62 -16.29 -4.18
N ALA A 121 1.21 -15.14 -3.87
CA ALA A 121 1.00 -14.42 -2.60
C ALA A 121 0.46 -13.00 -2.84
N GLY A 122 -0.63 -12.88 -3.60
CA GLY A 122 -1.27 -11.58 -3.85
C GLY A 122 -0.48 -10.65 -4.78
N ALA A 123 0.19 -11.20 -5.80
CA ALA A 123 1.05 -10.47 -6.76
C ALA A 123 0.39 -9.27 -7.45
N ASP A 124 -0.94 -9.18 -7.38
CA ASP A 124 -1.71 -8.10 -7.99
C ASP A 124 -2.74 -7.44 -7.06
N ASP A 125 -2.61 -7.66 -5.75
CA ASP A 125 -3.51 -7.09 -4.75
C ASP A 125 -3.51 -5.54 -4.81
N ALA A 126 -2.35 -4.90 -5.01
CA ALA A 126 -2.21 -3.47 -5.30
C ALA A 126 -1.94 -3.21 -6.80
N ALA A 127 -2.99 -3.25 -7.61
CA ALA A 127 -2.92 -3.16 -9.07
C ALA A 127 -2.50 -1.79 -9.63
N ARG A 128 -2.81 -0.71 -8.91
CA ARG A 128 -2.57 0.70 -9.26
C ARG A 128 -1.29 1.27 -8.64
N ALA A 129 -0.66 0.57 -7.69
CA ALA A 129 0.58 1.00 -7.05
C ALA A 129 1.67 1.42 -8.05
N ILE A 130 2.03 0.53 -8.99
CA ILE A 130 3.06 0.81 -10.00
C ILE A 130 2.65 1.91 -10.98
N PRO A 131 1.47 1.87 -11.64
CA PRO A 131 1.03 2.99 -12.48
C PRO A 131 1.08 4.34 -11.76
N ASN A 132 0.73 4.38 -10.47
CA ASN A 132 0.78 5.60 -9.68
C ASN A 132 2.23 6.00 -9.36
N LEU A 133 3.11 5.06 -8.98
CA LEU A 133 4.54 5.33 -8.76
C LEU A 133 5.22 5.90 -10.00
N MET A 134 4.94 5.33 -11.17
CA MET A 134 5.48 5.78 -12.44
C MET A 134 5.03 7.21 -12.77
N GLN A 135 3.80 7.60 -12.43
CA GLN A 135 3.35 9.00 -12.55
C GLN A 135 4.07 9.96 -11.60
N TRP A 136 4.44 9.51 -10.40
CA TRP A 136 5.27 10.32 -9.51
C TRP A 136 6.68 10.47 -10.08
N LEU A 137 7.28 9.37 -10.56
CA LEU A 137 8.62 9.38 -11.14
C LEU A 137 8.69 10.26 -12.40
N ASP A 138 7.68 10.21 -13.28
CA ASP A 138 7.59 11.03 -14.51
C ASP A 138 7.57 12.54 -14.24
N LYS A 139 7.05 12.97 -13.08
CA LYS A 139 7.08 14.38 -12.67
C LYS A 139 8.43 14.84 -12.14
N GLU A 140 9.21 13.90 -11.61
CA GLU A 140 10.46 14.18 -10.89
C GLU A 140 11.70 13.87 -11.76
N SER A 141 11.51 13.24 -12.92
CA SER A 141 12.59 12.76 -13.76
C SER A 141 12.35 13.06 -15.24
N PRO A 142 13.40 13.42 -16.02
CA PRO A 142 13.29 13.62 -17.45
C PRO A 142 13.21 12.31 -18.26
N PHE A 143 13.22 11.13 -17.62
CA PHE A 143 13.17 9.84 -18.33
C PHE A 143 11.79 9.60 -18.96
N GLN A 144 11.76 8.97 -20.13
CA GLN A 144 10.51 8.43 -20.67
C GLN A 144 10.12 7.19 -19.86
N ILE A 145 8.95 7.25 -19.23
CA ILE A 145 8.48 6.24 -18.30
C ILE A 145 7.14 5.69 -18.79
N SER A 146 7.02 4.36 -18.82
CA SER A 146 5.73 3.72 -19.07
C SER A 146 4.94 3.58 -17.77
N GLY A 147 3.75 4.17 -17.74
CA GLY A 147 2.76 3.92 -16.68
C GLY A 147 1.97 2.62 -16.88
N GLU A 148 2.30 1.81 -17.90
CA GLU A 148 1.59 0.57 -18.19
C GLU A 148 1.85 -0.47 -17.09
N ARG A 149 0.76 -1.04 -16.58
CA ARG A 149 0.81 -2.17 -15.68
C ARG A 149 1.21 -3.42 -16.46
N ARG A 150 2.39 -3.99 -16.15
CA ARG A 150 2.88 -5.21 -16.78
C ARG A 150 3.14 -6.29 -15.74
N MET A 151 2.46 -7.43 -15.87
CA MET A 151 2.75 -8.64 -15.09
C MET A 151 3.66 -9.53 -15.93
N ILE A 152 4.70 -10.09 -15.33
CA ILE A 152 5.60 -11.05 -16.00
C ILE A 152 5.83 -12.28 -15.12
N ASP A 153 6.07 -13.42 -15.78
CA ASP A 153 6.45 -14.64 -15.09
C ASP A 153 7.91 -14.59 -14.61
N ILE A 154 8.20 -15.30 -13.53
CA ILE A 154 9.57 -15.46 -13.01
C ILE A 154 10.29 -16.55 -13.83
N ASN A 155 10.71 -16.20 -15.03
CA ASN A 155 11.49 -17.06 -15.93
C ASN A 155 12.62 -16.27 -16.64
N PRO A 156 13.65 -16.94 -17.17
CA PRO A 156 14.81 -16.26 -17.74
C PRO A 156 14.48 -15.32 -18.89
N GLU A 157 13.56 -15.70 -19.78
CA GLU A 157 13.17 -14.91 -20.96
C GLU A 157 12.51 -13.59 -20.57
N SER A 158 11.62 -13.63 -19.59
CA SER A 158 10.89 -12.45 -19.12
C SER A 158 11.79 -11.53 -18.31
N LEU A 159 12.59 -12.09 -17.40
CA LEU A 159 13.49 -11.32 -16.53
C LEU A 159 14.59 -10.61 -17.33
N ALA A 160 15.15 -11.24 -18.36
CA ALA A 160 16.22 -10.66 -19.17
C ALA A 160 15.81 -9.37 -19.92
N GLN A 161 14.52 -9.10 -20.06
CA GLN A 161 14.01 -7.91 -20.74
C GLN A 161 14.01 -6.65 -19.86
N TYR A 162 14.14 -6.79 -18.54
CA TYR A 162 13.95 -5.68 -17.60
C TYR A 162 15.10 -5.61 -16.58
N PRO A 163 15.82 -4.48 -16.48
CA PRO A 163 16.91 -4.34 -15.51
C PRO A 163 16.41 -4.24 -14.06
N VAL A 164 15.16 -3.80 -13.88
CA VAL A 164 14.50 -3.63 -12.58
C VAL A 164 13.13 -4.30 -12.65
N VAL A 165 12.80 -5.13 -11.67
CA VAL A 165 11.48 -5.77 -11.50
C VAL A 165 10.92 -5.47 -10.11
N PHE A 166 9.60 -5.57 -9.99
CA PHE A 166 8.88 -5.30 -8.74
C PHE A 166 8.13 -6.53 -8.21
N MET A 167 8.06 -6.68 -6.89
CA MET A 167 7.23 -7.70 -6.23
C MET A 167 6.56 -7.12 -4.99
N HIS A 168 5.28 -7.39 -4.78
CA HIS A 168 4.59 -7.06 -3.53
C HIS A 168 3.61 -8.17 -3.23
N GLY A 169 3.29 -8.38 -1.96
CA GLY A 169 2.39 -9.47 -1.62
C GLY A 169 1.94 -9.52 -0.18
N ARG A 170 1.08 -10.51 0.06
CA ARG A 170 0.44 -10.84 1.34
C ARG A 170 0.25 -12.35 1.42
N GLY A 171 0.42 -12.91 2.61
CA GLY A 171 0.43 -14.36 2.81
C GLY A 171 1.75 -14.99 2.39
N GLU A 172 1.84 -16.32 2.48
CA GLU A 172 3.10 -17.02 2.27
C GLU A 172 3.52 -17.07 0.79
N LEU A 173 4.68 -16.47 0.49
CA LEU A 173 5.37 -16.60 -0.79
C LEU A 173 6.05 -17.97 -0.88
N GLN A 174 5.80 -18.66 -1.98
CA GLN A 174 6.49 -19.90 -2.31
C GLN A 174 6.97 -19.85 -3.76
N LEU A 175 8.28 -19.91 -3.94
CA LEU A 175 8.88 -20.03 -5.27
C LEU A 175 9.16 -21.48 -5.61
N SER A 176 9.02 -21.84 -6.87
CA SER A 176 9.52 -23.12 -7.39
C SER A 176 11.04 -23.06 -7.57
N GLU A 177 11.70 -24.23 -7.64
CA GLU A 177 13.13 -24.31 -7.92
C GLU A 177 13.53 -23.60 -9.22
N LEU A 178 12.69 -23.71 -10.27
CA LEU A 178 12.92 -23.03 -11.54
C LEU A 178 12.91 -21.50 -11.39
N GLN A 179 11.96 -20.98 -10.61
CA GLN A 179 11.87 -19.54 -10.33
C GLN A 179 13.07 -19.06 -9.50
N ARG A 180 13.50 -19.84 -8.51
CA ARG A 180 14.71 -19.54 -7.71
C ARG A 180 15.96 -19.48 -8.59
N VAL A 181 16.15 -20.45 -9.48
CA VAL A 181 17.28 -20.47 -10.43
C VAL A 181 17.22 -19.28 -11.38
N ALA A 182 16.03 -18.94 -11.90
CA ALA A 182 15.86 -17.79 -12.78
C ALA A 182 16.24 -16.47 -12.09
N LEU A 183 15.76 -16.23 -10.86
CA LEU A 183 16.12 -15.04 -10.09
C LEU A 183 17.61 -15.01 -9.73
N ARG A 184 18.20 -16.15 -9.37
CA ARG A 184 19.64 -16.24 -9.06
C ARG A 184 20.49 -15.80 -10.26
N ASN A 185 20.16 -16.30 -11.46
CA ASN A 185 20.87 -15.92 -12.68
C ASN A 185 20.59 -14.46 -13.05
N TYR A 186 19.36 -13.99 -12.85
CA TYR A 186 18.98 -12.60 -13.08
C TYR A 186 19.80 -11.63 -12.23
N PHE A 187 19.93 -11.88 -10.92
CA PHE A 187 20.73 -11.04 -10.03
C PHE A 187 22.23 -11.13 -10.32
N LYS A 188 22.75 -12.30 -10.71
CA LYS A 188 24.14 -12.41 -11.18
C LYS A 188 24.42 -11.60 -12.45
N ASN A 189 23.41 -11.44 -13.30
CA ASN A 189 23.51 -10.68 -14.55
C ASN A 189 23.19 -9.18 -14.39
N GLY A 190 23.20 -8.65 -13.17
CA GLY A 190 22.96 -7.22 -12.92
C GLY A 190 21.51 -6.85 -12.63
N GLY A 191 20.57 -7.80 -12.70
CA GLY A 191 19.17 -7.56 -12.39
C GLY A 191 18.93 -7.03 -10.97
N PHE A 192 17.81 -6.35 -10.78
CA PHE A 192 17.42 -5.74 -9.51
C PHE A 192 15.95 -6.00 -9.17
N LEU A 193 15.68 -6.35 -7.91
CA LEU A 193 14.32 -6.52 -7.40
C LEU A 193 14.01 -5.46 -6.34
N PHE A 194 12.97 -4.66 -6.58
CA PHE A 194 12.31 -3.85 -5.56
C PHE A 194 11.08 -4.60 -5.03
N ALA A 195 10.96 -4.77 -3.73
CA ALA A 195 9.80 -5.42 -3.15
C ALA A 195 9.26 -4.76 -1.87
N ASP A 196 7.97 -4.96 -1.58
CA ASP A 196 7.35 -4.58 -0.31
C ASP A 196 6.31 -5.59 0.21
N ALA A 197 6.07 -5.59 1.51
CA ALA A 197 5.00 -6.39 2.14
C ALA A 197 3.73 -5.55 2.28
N ILE A 198 2.64 -6.03 1.69
CA ILE A 198 1.35 -5.32 1.73
C ILE A 198 0.84 -5.29 3.17
N CYS A 199 0.53 -4.09 3.64
CA CYS A 199 0.07 -3.78 5.00
C CYS A 199 0.94 -4.43 6.11
N ALA A 200 2.26 -4.51 5.89
CA ALA A 200 3.24 -5.12 6.77
C ALA A 200 2.95 -6.59 7.13
N ASP A 201 2.44 -7.37 6.15
CA ASP A 201 2.13 -8.78 6.33
C ASP A 201 3.38 -9.62 6.65
N GLU A 202 3.46 -10.12 7.89
CA GLU A 202 4.63 -10.85 8.38
C GLU A 202 4.79 -12.22 7.71
N ALA A 203 3.70 -12.86 7.26
CA ALA A 203 3.77 -14.12 6.53
C ALA A 203 4.49 -13.92 5.18
N PHE A 204 4.16 -12.85 4.46
CA PHE A 204 4.88 -12.47 3.25
C PHE A 204 6.31 -12.04 3.56
N ALA A 205 6.53 -11.17 4.55
CA ALA A 205 7.88 -10.68 4.85
C ALA A 205 8.84 -11.81 5.26
N SER A 206 8.40 -12.73 6.11
CA SER A 206 9.21 -13.89 6.55
C SER A 206 9.49 -14.87 5.40
N SER A 207 8.48 -15.19 4.60
CA SER A 207 8.64 -16.08 3.44
C SER A 207 9.46 -15.46 2.31
N PHE A 208 9.33 -14.16 2.07
CA PHE A 208 10.15 -13.41 1.12
C PHE A 208 11.63 -13.45 1.50
N ARG A 209 11.97 -13.15 2.76
CA ARG A 209 13.36 -13.24 3.26
C ARG A 209 13.92 -14.65 3.10
N ARG A 210 13.13 -15.69 3.43
CA ARG A 210 13.51 -17.10 3.27
C ARG A 210 13.81 -17.44 1.81
N GLU A 211 12.89 -17.11 0.90
CA GLU A 211 13.04 -17.38 -0.54
C GLU A 211 14.25 -16.64 -1.13
N MET A 212 14.42 -15.37 -0.78
CA MET A 212 15.54 -14.59 -1.28
C MET A 212 16.87 -15.03 -0.66
N ALA A 213 16.92 -15.50 0.59
CA ALA A 213 18.11 -16.11 1.16
C ALA A 213 18.52 -17.38 0.39
N LEU A 214 17.56 -18.22 -0.02
CA LEU A 214 17.83 -19.37 -0.88
C LEU A 214 18.37 -18.93 -2.25
N VAL A 215 17.81 -17.86 -2.84
CA VAL A 215 18.19 -17.34 -4.16
C VAL A 215 19.56 -16.64 -4.16
N LEU A 216 19.88 -15.88 -3.11
CA LEU A 216 21.12 -15.10 -3.02
C LEU A 216 22.27 -15.93 -2.42
N GLY A 217 21.94 -16.89 -1.54
CA GLY A 217 22.93 -17.63 -0.75
C GLY A 217 23.39 -16.88 0.50
N GLU A 218 22.84 -15.69 0.77
CA GLU A 218 23.16 -14.80 1.88
C GLU A 218 21.87 -14.29 2.54
N PRO A 219 21.85 -14.01 3.85
CA PRO A 219 20.70 -13.43 4.52
C PRO A 219 20.46 -11.97 4.13
N PHE A 220 19.26 -11.45 4.42
CA PHE A 220 18.97 -10.03 4.29
C PHE A 220 19.62 -9.24 5.41
N GLU A 221 20.06 -8.03 5.08
CA GLU A 221 20.62 -7.07 6.02
C GLU A 221 19.75 -5.81 6.07
N ILE A 222 19.68 -5.16 7.23
CA ILE A 222 19.03 -3.84 7.32
C ILE A 222 19.88 -2.81 6.57
N LEU A 223 19.25 -2.01 5.72
CA LEU A 223 19.93 -0.91 5.05
C LEU A 223 20.41 0.13 6.09
N PRO A 224 21.71 0.44 6.14
CA PRO A 224 22.23 1.43 7.09
C PRO A 224 21.58 2.80 6.88
N ALA A 225 21.28 3.51 7.97
CA ALA A 225 20.67 4.85 7.92
C ALA A 225 21.54 5.91 7.23
N THR A 226 22.83 5.63 7.04
CA THR A 226 23.80 6.47 6.33
C THR A 226 23.93 6.13 4.85
N HIS A 227 23.20 5.11 4.34
CA HIS A 227 23.36 4.66 2.97
C HIS A 227 22.91 5.75 1.96
N PRO A 228 23.67 6.01 0.88
CA PRO A 228 23.35 7.04 -0.12
C PRO A 228 21.96 6.92 -0.76
N LEU A 229 21.41 5.71 -0.87
CA LEU A 229 20.00 5.46 -1.29
C LEU A 229 18.99 6.31 -0.52
N LEU A 230 19.25 6.62 0.75
CA LEU A 230 18.35 7.42 1.60
C LEU A 230 18.50 8.93 1.40
N THR A 231 19.36 9.36 0.48
CA THR A 231 19.76 10.75 0.28
C THR A 231 19.55 11.19 -1.17
N ARG A 232 20.04 12.38 -1.52
CA ARG A 232 19.95 12.96 -2.87
C ARG A 232 21.07 12.51 -3.81
N ASP A 233 21.98 11.64 -3.36
CA ASP A 233 23.17 11.23 -4.13
C ASP A 233 22.83 10.60 -5.48
N PHE A 234 21.67 9.94 -5.60
CA PHE A 234 21.16 9.36 -6.84
C PHE A 234 20.03 10.20 -7.49
N TYR A 235 20.01 11.51 -7.24
CA TYR A 235 18.96 12.44 -7.69
C TYR A 235 17.57 12.20 -7.10
N GLY A 236 17.48 11.39 -6.03
CA GLY A 236 16.27 11.16 -5.28
C GLY A 236 15.99 12.22 -4.20
N PHE A 237 15.26 11.82 -3.18
CA PHE A 237 14.87 12.64 -2.03
C PHE A 237 15.71 12.33 -0.80
N ASP A 238 15.76 13.26 0.15
CA ASP A 238 16.23 12.95 1.50
C ASP A 238 15.10 12.26 2.27
N ILE A 239 15.19 10.94 2.37
CA ILE A 239 14.21 10.06 3.01
C ILE A 239 14.75 9.45 4.31
N ARG A 240 15.81 10.02 4.90
CA ARG A 240 16.35 9.54 6.19
C ARG A 240 15.33 9.61 7.33
N GLN A 241 14.26 10.37 7.14
CA GLN A 241 13.10 10.44 8.03
C GLN A 241 11.82 10.46 7.20
N VAL A 242 10.93 9.50 7.48
CA VAL A 242 9.64 9.31 6.79
C VAL A 242 8.53 9.11 7.80
N ASN A 243 7.29 9.34 7.38
CA ASN A 243 6.10 9.12 8.20
C ASN A 243 5.49 7.75 7.87
N VAL A 244 5.14 7.02 8.93
CA VAL A 244 4.41 5.75 8.84
C VAL A 244 3.08 5.86 9.54
N ILE A 245 2.08 5.16 9.01
CA ILE A 245 0.82 4.87 9.67
C ILE A 245 1.02 3.54 10.40
N ASP A 246 0.99 3.56 11.73
CA ASP A 246 0.93 2.37 12.58
C ASP A 246 -0.46 2.37 13.22
N PRO A 247 -1.45 1.67 12.64
CA PRO A 247 -2.82 1.66 13.12
C PRO A 247 -2.86 0.98 14.50
N ASP A 248 -2.53 1.73 15.54
CA ASP A 248 -2.70 1.32 16.92
C ASP A 248 -4.20 1.23 17.20
N LEU A 249 -4.74 0.02 17.08
CA LEU A 249 -6.17 -0.29 17.23
C LEU A 249 -6.66 -0.10 18.69
N SER A 250 -5.76 0.18 19.64
CA SER A 250 -6.07 0.31 21.06
C SER A 250 -6.68 1.66 21.45
N GLY A 251 -6.50 2.72 20.65
CA GLY A 251 -7.01 4.08 20.92
C GLY A 251 -8.43 4.34 20.40
N ASP A 252 -9.14 5.34 20.94
CA ASP A 252 -10.54 5.65 20.56
C ASP A 252 -10.73 6.15 19.12
N SER A 253 -9.64 6.45 18.41
CA SER A 253 -9.63 6.96 17.04
C SER A 253 -8.31 6.65 16.32
N ILE A 254 -8.35 6.43 15.00
CA ILE A 254 -7.18 6.08 14.16
C ILE A 254 -6.21 7.26 13.96
N VAL A 255 -6.61 8.48 14.35
CA VAL A 255 -5.88 9.74 14.09
C VAL A 255 -4.50 9.81 14.76
N ALA A 256 -4.27 9.03 15.82
CA ALA A 256 -3.03 9.09 16.60
C ALA A 256 -1.88 8.22 16.05
N ALA A 257 -2.05 7.61 14.88
CA ALA A 257 -1.20 6.52 14.37
C ALA A 257 0.03 6.95 13.56
N GLN A 258 0.24 8.24 13.29
CA GLN A 258 1.41 8.66 12.50
C GLN A 258 2.66 8.79 13.34
N ARG A 259 3.74 8.11 12.94
CA ARG A 259 5.05 8.20 13.58
C ARG A 259 6.12 8.55 12.56
N ARG A 260 7.05 9.42 12.95
CA ARG A 260 8.22 9.74 12.15
C ARG A 260 9.36 8.79 12.50
N ILE A 261 9.86 8.04 11.52
CA ILE A 261 10.89 7.02 11.69
C ILE A 261 11.95 7.11 10.59
N ALA A 262 13.10 6.44 10.77
CA ALA A 262 13.93 6.07 9.63
C ALA A 262 13.22 4.99 8.80
N PRO A 263 13.31 5.02 7.46
CA PRO A 263 12.67 4.02 6.62
C PRO A 263 13.24 2.63 6.95
N ARG A 264 12.35 1.65 7.04
CA ARG A 264 12.72 0.24 7.25
C ARG A 264 12.89 -0.39 5.89
N LEU A 265 14.14 -0.46 5.43
CA LEU A 265 14.53 -1.15 4.21
C LEU A 265 15.55 -2.23 4.56
N GLU A 266 15.42 -3.36 3.89
CA GLU A 266 16.33 -4.49 3.97
C GLU A 266 16.91 -4.75 2.58
N VAL A 267 18.12 -5.29 2.53
CA VAL A 267 18.85 -5.50 1.28
C VAL A 267 19.42 -6.90 1.19
N GLY A 268 19.38 -7.42 -0.03
CA GLY A 268 20.06 -8.65 -0.43
C GLY A 268 21.17 -8.35 -1.43
N ARG A 269 22.33 -8.98 -1.26
CA ARG A 269 23.52 -8.70 -2.08
C ARG A 269 23.91 -9.88 -2.97
N VAL A 270 24.49 -9.55 -4.13
CA VAL A 270 25.25 -10.48 -4.98
C VAL A 270 26.58 -9.81 -5.29
N ASP A 271 27.69 -10.47 -4.95
CA ASP A 271 29.05 -9.98 -5.19
C ASP A 271 29.26 -8.52 -4.70
N ASN A 272 28.81 -8.23 -3.48
CA ASN A 272 28.85 -6.92 -2.80
C ASN A 272 27.92 -5.82 -3.39
N ARG A 273 27.26 -6.06 -4.52
CA ARG A 273 26.24 -5.18 -5.10
C ARG A 273 24.86 -5.46 -4.50
N ILE A 274 24.02 -4.44 -4.31
CA ILE A 274 22.65 -4.61 -3.83
C ILE A 274 21.78 -5.08 -5.00
N ALA A 275 21.33 -6.33 -4.95
CA ALA A 275 20.47 -6.93 -5.97
C ALA A 275 18.98 -6.87 -5.60
N VAL A 276 18.67 -6.79 -4.30
CA VAL A 276 17.30 -6.73 -3.80
C VAL A 276 17.19 -5.63 -2.76
N VAL A 277 16.17 -4.78 -2.87
CA VAL A 277 15.70 -3.90 -1.80
C VAL A 277 14.28 -4.31 -1.44
N PHE A 278 14.06 -4.61 -0.17
CA PHE A 278 12.79 -5.03 0.38
C PHE A 278 12.33 -4.09 1.49
N SER A 279 11.06 -3.71 1.45
CA SER A 279 10.40 -3.01 2.54
C SER A 279 9.43 -3.92 3.27
N PRO A 280 9.68 -4.27 4.55
CA PRO A 280 8.69 -4.97 5.37
C PRO A 280 7.47 -4.09 5.72
N LEU A 281 7.53 -2.78 5.47
CA LEU A 281 6.38 -1.87 5.62
C LEU A 281 5.75 -1.59 4.25
N ASP A 282 4.43 -1.36 4.26
CA ASP A 282 3.66 -1.15 3.04
C ASP A 282 4.06 0.14 2.30
N ILE A 283 4.37 -0.03 1.01
CA ILE A 283 4.51 1.02 0.01
C ILE A 283 3.36 0.90 -1.00
N SER A 284 2.95 -0.33 -1.31
CA SER A 284 1.98 -0.66 -2.33
C SER A 284 0.58 -0.14 -2.04
N CYS A 285 -0.03 -0.39 -0.87
CA CYS A 285 -1.36 0.15 -0.56
C CYS A 285 -1.36 1.68 -0.38
N ALA A 286 -0.26 2.28 0.08
CA ALA A 286 -0.10 3.74 0.13
C ALA A 286 -0.13 4.37 -1.28
N LEU A 287 0.47 3.71 -2.26
CA LEU A 287 0.46 4.16 -3.66
C LEU A 287 -0.86 3.81 -4.36
N GLU A 288 -1.48 2.68 -4.05
CA GLU A 288 -2.78 2.23 -4.58
C GLU A 288 -3.87 3.28 -4.33
N SER A 289 -3.98 3.76 -3.09
CA SER A 289 -5.09 4.61 -2.62
C SER A 289 -4.58 5.68 -1.65
N ARG A 290 -5.13 6.89 -1.74
CA ARG A 290 -4.77 8.02 -0.86
C ARG A 290 -5.16 7.81 0.61
N HIS A 291 -6.07 6.87 0.90
CA HIS A 291 -6.77 6.79 2.19
C HIS A 291 -6.67 5.43 2.88
N SER A 292 -5.53 4.75 2.74
CA SER A 292 -5.30 3.43 3.35
C SER A 292 -5.01 3.54 4.85
N LEU A 293 -5.96 4.08 5.62
CA LEU A 293 -5.85 4.29 7.09
C LEU A 293 -5.64 2.99 7.88
N GLN A 294 -5.90 1.84 7.25
CA GLN A 294 -5.87 0.53 7.88
C GLN A 294 -4.58 -0.25 7.64
N CYS A 295 -3.71 0.25 6.76
CA CYS A 295 -2.48 -0.45 6.43
C CYS A 295 -1.33 0.12 7.24
N HIS A 296 -0.62 -0.79 7.90
CA HIS A 296 0.64 -0.45 8.52
C HIS A 296 1.68 -0.25 7.41
N GLY A 297 2.15 0.98 7.24
CA GLY A 297 2.96 1.35 6.08
C GLY A 297 3.40 2.80 6.10
N TYR A 298 4.04 3.21 5.01
CA TYR A 298 4.41 4.62 4.82
C TYR A 298 3.18 5.45 4.41
N VAL A 299 3.21 6.75 4.73
CA VAL A 299 2.28 7.69 4.10
C VAL A 299 2.59 7.80 2.60
N ARG A 300 1.59 8.13 1.78
CA ARG A 300 1.66 8.08 0.31
C ARG A 300 2.83 8.85 -0.28
N GLU A 301 3.08 10.08 0.18
CA GLU A 301 4.16 10.93 -0.33
C GLU A 301 5.52 10.31 -0.03
N ASP A 302 5.72 9.80 1.19
CA ASP A 302 6.99 9.18 1.57
C ASP A 302 7.15 7.80 0.90
N ALA A 303 6.07 7.04 0.71
CA ALA A 303 6.05 5.80 -0.07
C ALA A 303 6.51 6.05 -1.52
N ALA A 304 6.01 7.11 -2.16
CA ALA A 304 6.42 7.52 -3.51
C ALA A 304 7.91 7.90 -3.56
N ARG A 305 8.37 8.70 -2.59
CA ARG A 305 9.80 9.09 -2.50
C ARG A 305 10.71 7.88 -2.30
N ILE A 306 10.33 6.95 -1.42
CA ILE A 306 11.07 5.70 -1.19
C ILE A 306 11.14 4.90 -2.50
N GLY A 307 10.00 4.68 -3.17
CA GLY A 307 9.97 3.96 -4.45
C GLY A 307 10.84 4.61 -5.53
N ILE A 308 10.78 5.93 -5.66
CA ILE A 308 11.63 6.70 -6.59
C ILE A 308 13.11 6.53 -6.25
N ASN A 309 13.50 6.70 -4.98
CA ASN A 309 14.90 6.52 -4.56
C ASN A 309 15.42 5.12 -4.87
N ILE A 310 14.62 4.08 -4.64
CA ILE A 310 15.00 2.70 -4.93
C ILE A 310 15.19 2.49 -6.45
N ILE A 311 14.27 3.00 -7.27
CA ILE A 311 14.38 2.90 -8.74
C ILE A 311 15.62 3.65 -9.24
N LEU A 312 15.82 4.89 -8.80
CA LEU A 312 16.96 5.71 -9.20
C LEU A 312 18.29 5.09 -8.78
N PHE A 313 18.35 4.54 -7.56
CA PHE A 313 19.50 3.76 -7.08
C PHE A 313 19.75 2.53 -7.96
N ALA A 314 18.70 1.75 -8.25
CA ALA A 314 18.83 0.53 -9.05
C ALA A 314 19.38 0.80 -10.46
N LEU A 315 19.02 1.94 -11.05
CA LEU A 315 19.47 2.35 -12.39
C LEU A 315 20.88 2.95 -12.42
N GLN A 316 21.45 3.33 -11.28
CA GLN A 316 22.71 4.10 -11.20
C GLN A 316 23.81 3.42 -10.37
N GLN A 317 23.49 2.40 -9.57
CA GLN A 317 24.51 1.68 -8.80
C GLN A 317 25.51 0.99 -9.74
N GLU A 318 26.78 1.01 -9.33
CA GLU A 318 27.89 0.36 -10.04
C GLU A 318 28.04 -1.12 -9.66
#